data_AF-A0A8T3TL09-F1
#
_entry.id   AF-A0A8T3TL09-F1
#
_cell.length_a   1.000
_cell.length_b   1.000
_cell.length_c   1.000
_cell.angle_alpha   90.00
_cell.angle_beta   90.00
_cell.angle_gamma   90.00
#
_symmetry.space_group_name_H-M   'P 1'
#
loop_
_entity.id
_entity.type
_entity.pdbx_description
1 polymer ?
#
loop_
_entity_poly.entity_id
_entity_poly.type
_entity_poly.pdbx_seq_one_letter_code
_entity_poly.pdbx_strand_id
1 'polypeptide(L)' 'ERVLLIEDVVTSGGAAMAALEALRGAGAEVNGILAVIDREDGGAQRLASAEVPFLALFTRTELGLGGS' A
#
# COMPACT_ATOMS: atom_id res chain seq x y z
N GLU A 1 -4.10 -19.36 -3.38
CA GLU A 1 -2.73 -18.94 -3.75
C GLU A 1 -2.32 -17.81 -2.82
N ARG A 2 -1.06 -17.78 -2.37
CA ARG A 2 -0.54 -16.73 -1.48
C ARG A 2 0.15 -15.65 -2.29
N VAL A 3 -0.24 -14.41 -2.09
CA VAL A 3 0.26 -13.28 -2.88
C VAL A 3 0.67 -12.11 -1.99
N LEU A 4 1.62 -11.32 -2.51
CA LEU A 4 1.97 -10.01 -1.99
C LEU A 4 1.52 -8.97 -3.02
N LEU A 5 0.72 -7.99 -2.60
CA LEU A 5 0.34 -6.87 -3.46
C LEU A 5 1.51 -5.88 -3.49
N ILE A 6 1.98 -5.53 -4.68
CA ILE A 6 3.06 -4.57 -4.88
C ILE A 6 2.52 -3.34 -5.61
N GLU A 7 2.82 -2.16 -5.08
CA GLU A 7 2.52 -0.85 -5.67
C GLU A 7 3.84 -0.10 -5.92
N ASP A 8 3.87 0.75 -6.94
CA ASP A 8 4.98 1.68 -7.15
C ASP A 8 4.90 2.82 -6.13
N VAL A 9 3.76 3.50 -6.06
CA VAL A 9 3.54 4.68 -5.22
C VAL A 9 2.18 4.61 -4.55
N VAL A 10 2.17 4.69 -3.22
CA VAL A 10 0.94 4.86 -2.45
C VAL A 10 0.78 6.34 -2.09
N THR A 11 -0.31 6.95 -2.56
CA THR A 11 -0.77 8.28 -2.13
C THR A 11 -1.85 8.14 -1.06
N SER A 12 -3.11 8.08 -1.48
CA SER A 12 -4.25 7.89 -0.58
C SER A 12 -4.55 6.41 -0.29
N GLY A 13 -3.90 5.47 -0.99
CA GLY A 13 -4.12 4.02 -0.81
C GLY A 13 -5.41 3.46 -1.43
N GLY A 14 -6.18 4.25 -2.19
CA GLY A 14 -7.43 3.79 -2.80
C GLY A 14 -7.26 2.67 -3.83
N ALA A 15 -6.24 2.79 -4.69
CA ALA A 15 -5.94 1.76 -5.69
C ALA A 15 -5.52 0.43 -5.03
N ALA A 16 -4.63 0.49 -4.05
CA ALA A 16 -4.19 -0.67 -3.29
C ALA A 16 -5.35 -1.38 -2.55
N MET A 17 -6.30 -0.62 -1.96
CA MET A 17 -7.51 -1.19 -1.36
C MET A 17 -8.39 -1.91 -2.38
N ALA A 18 -8.65 -1.30 -3.54
CA ALA A 18 -9.45 -1.91 -4.59
C ALA A 18 -8.79 -3.20 -5.13
N ALA A 19 -7.47 -3.19 -5.31
CA ALA A 19 -6.70 -4.35 -5.73
C ALA A 19 -6.73 -5.48 -4.67
N LEU A 20 -6.59 -5.14 -3.39
CA LEU A 20 -6.73 -6.09 -2.27
C LEU A 20 -8.11 -6.76 -2.28
N GLU A 21 -9.18 -5.96 -2.39
CA GLU A 21 -10.56 -6.47 -2.44
C GLU A 21 -10.78 -7.39 -3.64
N ALA A 22 -10.26 -7.02 -4.82
CA ALA A 22 -10.35 -7.85 -6.02
C ALA A 22 -9.61 -9.19 -5.86
N LEU A 23 -8.40 -9.18 -5.31
CA LEU A 23 -7.60 -10.39 -5.06
C LEU A 23 -8.30 -11.32 -4.06
N ARG A 24 -8.82 -10.76 -2.96
CA ARG A 24 -9.61 -11.52 -1.98
C ARG A 24 -10.87 -12.11 -2.60
N GLY A 25 -11.58 -11.33 -3.42
CA GLY A 25 -12.76 -11.78 -4.16
C GLY A 25 -12.46 -12.93 -5.14
N ALA A 26 -11.24 -13.00 -5.67
CA ALA A 26 -10.76 -14.10 -6.50
C ALA A 26 -10.25 -15.31 -5.71
N GLY A 27 -10.31 -15.29 -4.37
CA GLY A 27 -9.86 -16.39 -3.51
C GLY A 27 -8.36 -16.40 -3.20
N ALA A 28 -7.64 -15.29 -3.44
CA ALA A 28 -6.25 -15.17 -3.05
C ALA A 28 -6.11 -14.87 -1.54
N GLU A 29 -5.12 -15.48 -0.91
CA GLU A 29 -4.63 -15.11 0.43
C GLU A 29 -3.61 -13.99 0.23
N VAL A 30 -4.01 -12.74 0.51
CA VAL A 30 -3.11 -11.58 0.41
C VAL A 30 -2.40 -11.40 1.74
N ASN A 31 -1.08 -11.59 1.75
CA ASN A 31 -0.28 -11.61 2.99
C ASN A 31 0.25 -10.23 3.40
N GLY A 32 0.10 -9.22 2.54
CA GLY A 32 0.60 -7.87 2.78
C GLY A 32 0.52 -7.00 1.54
N ILE A 33 0.82 -5.72 1.74
CA ILE A 33 0.93 -4.70 0.71
C ILE A 33 2.31 -4.07 0.86
N LEU A 34 3.08 -4.03 -0.23
CA LEU A 34 4.39 -3.38 -0.31
C LEU A 34 4.35 -2.26 -1.35
N ALA A 35 4.67 -1.04 -0.94
CA ALA A 35 4.93 0.06 -1.88
C ALA A 35 6.43 0.32 -2.02
N VAL A 36 6.87 0.80 -3.18
CA VAL A 36 8.22 1.39 -3.29
C VAL A 36 8.25 2.72 -2.54
N ILE A 37 7.24 3.58 -2.74
CA ILE A 37 7.16 4.90 -2.09
C ILE A 37 5.79 5.10 -1.43
N ASP A 38 5.78 5.39 -0.14
CA ASP A 38 4.63 6.04 0.52
C ASP A 38 4.79 7.56 0.42
N ARG A 39 3.82 8.23 -0.19
CA ARG A 39 3.81 9.70 -0.33
C ARG A 39 3.41 10.43 0.94
N GLU A 40 3.01 9.69 1.98
CA GLU A 40 2.52 10.21 3.26
C GLU A 40 1.24 11.05 3.12
N ASP A 41 0.44 10.78 2.06
CA ASP A 41 -0.81 11.48 1.73
C ASP A 41 -2.06 10.75 2.30
N GLY A 42 -1.92 10.04 3.42
CA GLY A 42 -3.01 9.33 4.10
C GLY A 42 -3.19 7.85 3.72
N GLY A 43 -2.34 7.32 2.84
CA GLY A 43 -2.43 5.95 2.34
C GLY A 43 -2.21 4.88 3.41
N ALA A 44 -1.17 5.02 4.22
CA ALA A 44 -0.89 4.10 5.32
C ALA A 44 -2.08 4.00 6.30
N GLN A 45 -2.71 5.14 6.63
CA GLN A 45 -3.87 5.19 7.53
C GLN A 45 -5.09 4.49 6.92
N ARG A 46 -5.32 4.66 5.62
CA ARG A 46 -6.40 3.96 4.92
C ARG A 46 -6.15 2.45 4.89
N LEU A 47 -4.91 2.03 4.62
CA LEU A 47 -4.55 0.61 4.52
C LEU A 47 -4.47 -0.08 5.89
N ALA A 48 -4.41 0.67 7.00
CA ALA A 48 -4.42 0.09 8.34
C ALA A 48 -5.71 -0.69 8.66
N SER A 49 -6.84 -0.40 7.98
CA SER A 49 -8.08 -1.15 8.13
C SER A 49 -8.15 -2.43 7.27
N ALA A 50 -7.12 -2.71 6.48
CA ALA A 50 -7.11 -3.80 5.51
C ALA A 50 -6.89 -5.20 6.13
N GLU A 51 -6.60 -5.29 7.43
CA GLU A 51 -6.25 -6.53 8.15
C GLU A 51 -5.02 -7.26 7.56
N VAL A 52 -4.17 -6.54 6.85
CA VAL A 52 -2.88 -7.01 6.30
C VAL A 52 -1.81 -5.96 6.55
N PRO A 53 -0.54 -6.34 6.72
CA PRO A 53 0.53 -5.37 6.89
C PRO A 53 0.73 -4.52 5.63
N PHE A 54 0.93 -3.22 5.81
CA PHE A 54 1.41 -2.31 4.78
C PHE A 54 2.85 -1.90 5.10
N LEU A 55 3.73 -2.00 4.12
CA LEU A 55 5.13 -1.56 4.20
C LEU A 55 5.46 -0.68 2.99
N ALA A 56 6.31 0.30 3.19
CA ALA A 56 6.92 1.07 2.11
C ALA A 56 8.43 0.98 2.20
N LEU A 57 9.12 0.88 1.05
CA LEU A 57 10.58 0.89 1.03
C LEU A 57 11.15 2.27 1.35
N PHE A 58 10.43 3.31 0.94
CA PHE A 58 10.75 4.70 1.23
C PHE A 58 9.49 5.50 1.54
N THR A 59 9.61 6.50 2.39
CA THR A 59 8.62 7.57 2.55
C THR A 59 9.03 8.82 1.76
N ARG A 60 8.06 9.70 1.49
CA ARG A 60 8.31 11.03 0.93
C ARG A 60 9.33 11.80 1.76
N THR A 61 9.21 11.75 3.09
CA THR A 61 10.12 12.37 4.05
C THR A 61 11.54 11.82 3.92
N GLU A 62 11.71 10.50 3.82
CA GLU A 62 13.03 9.85 3.65
C GLU A 62 13.72 10.23 2.34
N LEU A 63 12.94 10.48 1.29
CA LEU A 63 13.47 10.90 -0.02
C LEU A 63 13.69 12.42 -0.14
N GLY A 64 13.35 13.21 0.89
CA GLY A 64 13.47 14.67 0.82
C GLY A 64 12.55 15.31 -0.23
N LEU A 65 11.42 14.66 -0.57
CA LEU A 65 10.47 15.12 -1.59
C LEU A 65 9.40 16.08 -1.02
N GLY A 66 9.60 16.58 0.20
CA GLY A 66 8.89 17.74 0.74
C GLY A 66 9.55 19.01 0.21
N GLY A 67 8.80 19.82 -0.55
CA GLY A 67 9.30 21.09 -1.07
C GLY A 67 9.66 22.07 0.04
N SER A 68 10.52 23.03 -0.33
CA SER A 68 11.02 24.16 0.48
C SER A 68 9.92 25.06 1.06
#